data_AF-E8N9J5-F1
#
_entry.id   AF-E8N9J5-F1
#
_cell.length_a   1.000
_cell.length_b   1.000
_cell.length_c   1.000
_cell.angle_alpha   90.00
_cell.angle_beta   90.00
_cell.angle_gamma   90.00
#
_symmetry.space_group_name_H-M   'P 1'
#
loop_
_entity.id
_entity.type
_entity.pdbx_description
1 polymer ?
#
loop_
_entity_poly.entity_id
_entity_poly.type
_entity_poly.pdbx_seq_one_letter_code
_entity_poly.pdbx_strand_id
1 'polypeptide(L)'
;MSSVLYDVPGPKAIVRNRILGVLTILVVLAVVGFFVWRLADTGQFTAQKWSAFTYTNVWIEILKATGATLAAFAAAAVGALALGFLLAIGRLSDHRWVRWPFTAVIEVFRAIPVLVFMFLLYYGFPVIGIRMEPYWAVVIALVCYNGSVLAEVIRAGVESLPRGQAEAGYAIGLRKAGVMRLVLLPQAVRAMMPVIIAQLVVTLKDTALGFVITYPELLFYAKYIGAQPVVGSPIVPATIVVGIIYIALCLILSFVANLVEKRLRRSPRATQVAAAVQAPQQGGTDTELIVAQRGGSGI
;
A
#
# COMPACT_ATOMS: atom_id res chain seq x y z
N MET A 1 -15.84 -30.33 4.58
CA MET A 1 -14.44 -30.28 5.02
C MET A 1 -14.20 -28.95 5.74
N SER A 2 -14.34 -28.95 7.07
CA SER A 2 -14.11 -27.78 7.93
C SER A 2 -12.65 -27.76 8.39
N SER A 3 -12.00 -26.61 8.19
CA SER A 3 -10.62 -26.29 8.57
C SER A 3 -10.26 -26.72 9.99
N VAL A 4 -9.29 -27.64 10.12
CA VAL A 4 -8.75 -28.22 11.37
C VAL A 4 -7.73 -27.28 12.04
N LEU A 5 -7.91 -25.96 11.96
CA LEU A 5 -7.00 -24.99 12.60
C LEU A 5 -7.68 -24.07 13.63
N TYR A 6 -8.99 -24.22 13.83
CA TYR A 6 -9.71 -23.62 14.95
C TYR A 6 -10.60 -24.69 15.58
N ASP A 7 -10.20 -25.21 16.74
CA ASP A 7 -11.14 -25.96 17.57
C ASP A 7 -12.34 -25.07 17.88
N VAL A 8 -13.54 -25.61 17.67
CA VAL A 8 -14.78 -24.88 17.97
C VAL A 8 -14.75 -24.54 19.46
N PRO A 9 -14.79 -23.25 19.83
CA PRO A 9 -14.65 -22.86 21.23
C PRO A 9 -15.77 -23.49 22.05
N GLY A 10 -15.41 -24.24 23.09
CA GLY A 10 -16.39 -24.85 24.00
C GLY A 10 -17.25 -23.80 24.72
N PRO A 11 -18.35 -24.19 25.39
CA PRO A 11 -19.31 -23.26 25.99
C PRO A 11 -18.68 -22.22 26.93
N LYS A 12 -17.70 -22.65 27.75
CA LYS A 12 -16.93 -21.75 28.65
C LYS A 12 -16.03 -20.78 27.88
N ALA A 13 -15.46 -21.22 26.76
CA ALA A 13 -14.62 -20.37 25.90
C ALA A 13 -15.47 -19.29 25.18
N ILE A 14 -16.68 -19.63 24.74
CA ILE A 14 -17.63 -18.67 24.14
C ILE A 14 -17.99 -17.57 25.16
N VAL A 15 -18.33 -17.95 26.40
CA VAL A 15 -18.66 -16.99 27.46
C VAL A 15 -17.46 -16.09 27.78
N ARG A 16 -16.25 -16.66 27.94
CA ARG A 16 -15.02 -15.88 28.18
C ARG A 16 -14.74 -14.91 27.04
N ASN A 17 -14.85 -15.33 25.79
CA ASN A 17 -14.63 -14.45 24.63
C ASN A 17 -15.66 -13.33 24.56
N ARG A 18 -16.93 -13.58 24.93
CA ARG A 18 -17.95 -12.52 25.02
C ARG A 18 -17.61 -11.52 26.13
N ILE A 19 -17.22 -11.99 27.32
CA ILE A 19 -16.82 -11.12 28.43
C ILE A 19 -15.61 -10.27 28.04
N LEU A 20 -14.56 -10.89 27.49
CA LEU A 20 -13.38 -10.19 27.01
C LEU A 20 -13.71 -9.21 25.89
N GLY A 21 -14.61 -9.57 24.97
CA GLY A 21 -15.09 -8.69 23.90
C GLY A 21 -15.82 -7.47 24.45
N VAL A 22 -16.76 -7.66 25.37
CA VAL A 22 -17.49 -6.57 26.04
C VAL A 22 -16.54 -5.68 26.82
N LEU A 23 -15.63 -6.27 27.61
CA LEU A 23 -14.61 -5.53 28.35
C LEU A 23 -13.73 -4.69 27.40
N THR A 24 -13.30 -5.27 26.28
CA THR A 24 -12.52 -4.57 25.26
C THR A 24 -13.30 -3.38 24.69
N ILE A 25 -14.57 -3.57 24.34
CA ILE A 25 -15.44 -2.49 23.86
C ILE A 25 -15.60 -1.40 24.92
N LEU A 26 -15.82 -1.75 26.18
CA LEU A 26 -15.93 -0.79 27.28
C LEU A 26 -14.65 0.02 27.47
N VAL A 27 -13.48 -0.63 27.43
CA VAL A 27 -12.18 0.04 27.51
C VAL A 27 -12.00 1.01 26.32
N VAL A 28 -12.32 0.58 25.10
CA VAL A 28 -12.25 1.44 23.91
C VAL A 28 -13.18 2.65 24.05
N LEU A 29 -14.43 2.45 24.47
CA LEU A 29 -15.39 3.53 24.68
C LEU A 29 -14.95 4.48 25.80
N ALA A 30 -14.39 3.98 26.89
CA ALA A 30 -13.86 4.79 27.97
C ALA A 30 -12.69 5.66 27.50
N VAL A 31 -11.77 5.09 26.71
CA VAL A 31 -10.65 5.84 26.11
C VAL A 31 -11.15 6.91 25.15
N VAL A 32 -12.05 6.57 24.23
CA VAL A 32 -12.63 7.54 23.28
C VAL A 32 -13.39 8.65 24.03
N GLY A 33 -14.21 8.28 25.01
CA GLY A 33 -14.95 9.21 25.85
C GLY A 33 -14.02 10.16 26.62
N PHE A 34 -12.93 9.65 27.20
CA PHE A 34 -11.92 10.46 27.85
C PHE A 34 -11.30 11.49 26.91
N PHE A 35 -10.92 11.11 25.69
CA PHE A 35 -10.40 12.05 24.69
C PHE A 35 -11.43 13.10 24.28
N VAL A 36 -12.66 12.70 23.98
CA VAL A 36 -13.73 13.64 23.60
C VAL A 36 -14.02 14.64 24.72
N TRP A 37 -14.14 14.13 25.96
CA TRP A 37 -14.31 14.98 27.14
C TRP A 37 -13.14 15.96 27.30
N ARG A 38 -11.89 15.50 27.15
CA ARG A 38 -10.70 16.35 27.24
C ARG A 38 -10.65 17.42 26.14
N LEU A 39 -11.08 17.09 24.93
CA LEU A 39 -11.17 18.05 23.81
C LEU A 39 -12.26 19.10 24.06
N ALA A 40 -13.39 18.70 24.65
CA ALA A 40 -14.45 19.63 25.05
C ALA A 40 -13.99 20.56 26.18
N ASP A 41 -13.35 20.02 27.22
CA ASP A 41 -12.82 20.76 28.36
C ASP A 41 -11.74 21.78 27.94
N THR A 42 -10.88 21.43 26.96
CA THR A 42 -9.91 22.37 26.37
C THR A 42 -10.49 23.31 25.31
N GLY A 43 -11.81 23.37 25.19
CA GLY A 43 -12.54 24.28 24.32
C GLY A 43 -12.28 24.06 22.83
N GLN A 44 -11.92 22.85 22.37
CA GLN A 44 -11.66 22.58 20.95
C GLN A 44 -12.92 22.69 20.08
N PHE A 45 -14.10 22.57 20.69
CA PHE A 45 -15.40 22.71 20.02
C PHE A 45 -16.00 24.12 20.15
N THR A 46 -15.22 25.11 20.60
CA THR A 46 -15.68 26.51 20.71
C THR A 46 -15.86 27.16 19.33
N ALA A 47 -16.88 28.00 19.19
CA ALA A 47 -17.16 28.71 17.93
C ALA A 47 -15.96 29.53 17.43
N GLN A 48 -15.15 30.10 18.33
CA GLN A 48 -13.94 30.86 17.97
C GLN A 48 -12.95 30.00 17.15
N LYS A 49 -12.66 28.77 17.59
CA LYS A 49 -11.72 27.89 16.90
C LYS A 49 -12.24 27.38 15.55
N TRP A 50 -13.56 27.21 15.43
CA TRP A 50 -14.20 26.79 14.19
C TRP A 50 -14.44 27.94 13.21
N SER A 51 -14.38 29.20 13.66
CA SER A 51 -14.54 30.39 12.81
C SER A 51 -13.48 30.47 11.70
N ALA A 52 -12.32 29.84 11.87
CA ALA A 52 -11.31 29.74 10.80
C ALA A 52 -11.88 29.16 9.49
N PHE A 53 -12.82 28.22 9.57
CA PHE A 53 -13.40 27.55 8.40
C PHE A 53 -14.62 28.28 7.81
N THR A 54 -15.01 29.44 8.35
CA THR A 54 -16.03 30.30 7.72
C THR A 54 -15.42 31.24 6.67
N TYR A 55 -14.10 31.41 6.67
CA TYR A 55 -13.41 32.28 5.71
C TYR A 55 -13.16 31.57 4.37
N THR A 56 -13.61 32.17 3.27
CA THR A 56 -13.41 31.65 1.91
C THR A 56 -11.92 31.45 1.58
N ASN A 57 -11.06 32.35 2.04
CA ASN A 57 -9.62 32.25 1.80
C ASN A 57 -9.01 30.98 2.41
N VAL A 58 -9.52 30.51 3.55
CA VAL A 58 -9.05 29.25 4.14
C VAL A 58 -9.34 28.07 3.23
N TRP A 59 -10.52 28.01 2.62
CA TRP A 59 -10.86 26.96 1.67
C TRP A 59 -10.06 27.04 0.36
N ILE A 60 -9.77 28.24 -0.12
CA ILE A 60 -8.90 28.44 -1.30
C ILE A 60 -7.51 27.88 -1.04
N GLU A 61 -6.92 28.18 0.12
CA GLU A 61 -5.60 27.68 0.48
C GLU A 61 -5.60 26.18 0.78
N ILE A 62 -6.64 25.62 1.39
CA ILE A 62 -6.83 24.17 1.52
C ILE A 62 -6.82 23.51 0.13
N LEU A 63 -7.52 24.09 -0.85
CA LEU A 63 -7.57 23.56 -2.20
C LEU A 63 -6.20 23.63 -2.89
N LYS A 64 -5.45 24.73 -2.71
CA LYS A 64 -4.07 24.86 -3.21
C LYS A 64 -3.14 23.82 -2.58
N ALA A 65 -3.19 23.65 -1.26
CA ALA A 65 -2.38 22.69 -0.52
C ALA A 65 -2.74 21.23 -0.88
N THR A 66 -4.03 20.96 -1.14
CA THR A 66 -4.51 19.70 -1.70
C THR A 66 -3.91 19.47 -3.10
N GLY A 67 -3.90 20.50 -3.94
CA GLY A 67 -3.27 20.46 -5.26
C GLY A 67 -1.77 20.16 -5.18
N ALA A 68 -1.05 20.79 -4.25
CA ALA A 68 0.36 20.49 -3.99
C ALA A 68 0.57 19.03 -3.57
N THR A 69 -0.22 18.54 -2.61
CA THR A 69 -0.22 17.14 -2.16
C THR A 69 -0.39 16.17 -3.33
N LEU A 70 -1.39 16.42 -4.18
CA LEU A 70 -1.65 15.60 -5.37
C LEU A 70 -0.56 15.72 -6.43
N ALA A 71 0.06 16.89 -6.60
CA ALA A 71 1.17 17.07 -7.54
C ALA A 71 2.41 16.26 -7.11
N ALA A 72 2.80 16.36 -5.83
CA ALA A 72 3.89 15.56 -5.29
C ALA A 72 3.58 14.06 -5.36
N PHE A 73 2.36 13.66 -5.00
CA PHE A 73 1.91 12.27 -5.14
C PHE A 73 1.98 11.79 -6.59
N ALA A 74 1.45 12.55 -7.55
CA ALA A 74 1.42 12.14 -8.95
C ALA A 74 2.83 11.97 -9.53
N ALA A 75 3.72 12.92 -9.30
CA ALA A 75 5.11 12.84 -9.73
C ALA A 75 5.83 11.65 -9.06
N ALA A 76 5.63 11.47 -7.74
CA ALA A 76 6.23 10.38 -6.99
C ALA A 76 5.69 9.01 -7.42
N ALA A 77 4.39 8.88 -7.64
CA ALA A 77 3.75 7.64 -8.09
C ALA A 77 4.26 7.21 -9.46
N VAL A 78 4.27 8.13 -10.44
CA VAL A 78 4.77 7.85 -11.79
C VAL A 78 6.27 7.51 -11.73
N GLY A 79 7.06 8.32 -11.03
CA GLY A 79 8.50 8.09 -10.89
C GLY A 79 8.81 6.77 -10.17
N ALA A 80 8.08 6.43 -9.10
CA ALA A 80 8.26 5.18 -8.36
C ALA A 80 7.88 3.96 -9.18
N LEU A 81 6.79 4.02 -9.96
CA LEU A 81 6.42 2.93 -10.88
C LEU A 81 7.47 2.72 -11.96
N ALA A 82 7.95 3.81 -12.57
CA ALA A 82 8.99 3.76 -13.60
C ALA A 82 10.31 3.24 -13.03
N LEU A 83 10.78 3.80 -11.92
CA LEU A 83 12.01 3.39 -11.25
C LEU A 83 11.90 1.96 -10.74
N GLY A 84 10.79 1.59 -10.12
CA GLY A 84 10.58 0.23 -9.59
C GLY A 84 10.57 -0.83 -10.68
N PHE A 85 9.96 -0.55 -11.83
CA PHE A 85 10.01 -1.45 -12.98
C PHE A 85 11.44 -1.58 -13.53
N LEU A 86 12.16 -0.46 -13.68
CA LEU A 86 13.56 -0.45 -14.12
C LEU A 86 14.46 -1.23 -13.16
N LEU A 87 14.29 -1.02 -11.85
CA LEU A 87 15.06 -1.69 -10.82
C LEU A 87 14.74 -3.19 -10.75
N ALA A 88 13.47 -3.57 -10.93
CA ALA A 88 13.04 -4.96 -10.97
C ALA A 88 13.70 -5.73 -12.13
N ILE A 89 13.75 -5.14 -13.33
CA ILE A 89 14.40 -5.78 -14.49
C ILE A 89 15.87 -6.06 -14.20
N GLY A 90 16.60 -5.09 -13.66
CA GLY A 90 18.01 -5.27 -13.31
C GLY A 90 18.21 -6.35 -12.24
N ARG A 91 17.34 -6.37 -11.21
CA ARG A 91 17.39 -7.37 -10.13
C ARG A 91 17.02 -8.79 -10.60
N LEU A 92 16.15 -8.93 -11.59
CA LEU A 92 15.76 -10.22 -12.18
C LEU A 92 16.76 -10.74 -13.24
N SER A 93 17.85 -10.01 -13.50
CA SER A 93 18.90 -10.44 -14.42
C SER A 93 19.67 -11.65 -13.89
N ASP A 94 20.06 -12.56 -14.80
CA ASP A 94 20.93 -13.70 -14.48
C ASP A 94 22.38 -13.31 -14.26
N HIS A 95 22.81 -12.25 -14.95
CA HIS A 95 24.18 -11.82 -14.88
C HIS A 95 24.42 -11.20 -13.52
N ARG A 96 25.22 -11.89 -12.70
CA ARG A 96 25.50 -11.48 -11.32
C ARG A 96 25.99 -10.03 -11.27
N TRP A 97 26.79 -9.58 -12.24
CA TRP A 97 27.33 -8.23 -12.32
C TRP A 97 26.28 -7.15 -12.63
N VAL A 98 25.16 -7.51 -13.26
CA VAL A 98 24.02 -6.60 -13.45
C VAL A 98 23.13 -6.65 -12.21
N ARG A 99 22.84 -7.84 -11.67
CA ARG A 99 21.93 -7.99 -10.54
C ARG A 99 22.44 -7.32 -9.26
N TRP A 100 23.75 -7.40 -8.98
CA TRP A 100 24.31 -6.96 -7.70
C TRP A 100 24.20 -5.44 -7.48
N PRO A 101 24.58 -4.58 -8.44
CA PRO A 101 24.40 -3.12 -8.29
C PRO A 101 22.94 -2.73 -8.05
N PHE A 102 22.00 -3.33 -8.79
CA PHE A 102 20.57 -3.06 -8.62
C PHE A 102 20.06 -3.53 -7.26
N THR A 103 20.52 -4.70 -6.80
CA THR A 103 20.21 -5.21 -5.45
C THR A 103 20.70 -4.21 -4.41
N ALA A 104 21.95 -3.75 -4.50
CA ALA A 104 22.51 -2.79 -3.56
C ALA A 104 21.70 -1.48 -3.52
N VAL A 105 21.35 -0.92 -4.68
CA VAL A 105 20.52 0.30 -4.76
C VAL A 105 19.16 0.09 -4.08
N ILE A 106 18.49 -1.03 -4.34
CA ILE A 106 17.20 -1.35 -3.74
C ILE A 106 17.31 -1.49 -2.22
N GLU A 107 18.30 -2.25 -1.72
CA GLU A 107 18.47 -2.45 -0.28
C GLU A 107 18.81 -1.13 0.43
N VAL A 108 19.65 -0.27 -0.16
CA VAL A 108 20.01 1.03 0.42
C VAL A 108 18.80 1.93 0.54
N PHE A 109 18.02 2.14 -0.52
CA PHE A 109 16.86 3.03 -0.47
C PHE A 109 15.75 2.50 0.43
N ARG A 110 15.63 1.18 0.60
CA ARG A 110 14.70 0.58 1.56
C ARG A 110 15.17 0.67 3.01
N ALA A 111 16.48 0.69 3.24
CA ALA A 111 17.06 0.80 4.57
C ALA A 111 17.00 2.23 5.12
N ILE A 112 17.05 3.24 4.25
CA ILE A 112 17.01 4.65 4.67
C ILE A 112 15.55 5.06 4.96
N PRO A 113 15.24 5.58 6.16
CA PRO A 113 13.93 6.16 6.43
C PRO A 113 13.66 7.33 5.47
N VAL A 114 12.51 7.32 4.81
CA VAL A 114 12.20 8.29 3.74
C VAL A 114 12.27 9.75 4.22
N LEU A 115 11.84 10.03 5.45
CA LEU A 115 11.95 11.37 6.05
C LEU A 115 13.41 11.80 6.25
N VAL A 116 14.28 10.89 6.70
CA VAL A 116 15.72 11.17 6.83
C VAL A 116 16.32 11.48 5.46
N PHE A 117 15.88 10.77 4.42
CA PHE A 117 16.32 11.05 3.06
C PHE A 117 15.86 12.43 2.58
N MET A 118 14.61 12.81 2.82
CA MET A 118 14.11 14.17 2.54
C MET A 118 14.94 15.25 3.24
N PHE A 119 15.29 15.03 4.51
CA PHE A 119 16.15 15.94 5.27
C PHE A 119 17.55 16.06 4.68
N LEU A 120 18.17 14.93 4.31
CA LEU A 120 19.49 14.93 3.68
C LEU A 120 19.48 15.71 2.37
N LEU A 121 18.46 15.50 1.55
CA LEU A 121 18.29 16.18 0.27
C LEU A 121 18.05 17.69 0.46
N TYR A 122 17.18 18.09 1.38
CA TYR A 122 16.82 19.50 1.52
C TYR A 122 17.80 20.31 2.39
N TYR A 123 18.22 19.78 3.54
CA TYR A 123 19.08 20.46 4.49
C TYR A 123 20.55 20.03 4.43
N GLY A 124 20.86 18.80 4.01
CA GLY A 124 22.23 18.28 3.96
C GLY A 124 23.00 18.70 2.71
N PHE A 125 22.41 18.52 1.52
CA PHE A 125 23.05 18.82 0.24
C PHE A 125 23.49 20.30 0.05
N PRO A 126 22.84 21.30 0.65
CA PRO A 126 23.34 22.67 0.61
C PRO A 126 24.77 22.84 1.14
N VAL A 127 25.24 21.97 2.04
CA VAL A 127 26.62 21.98 2.57
C VAL A 127 27.65 21.73 1.47
N ILE A 128 27.29 20.95 0.44
CA ILE A 128 28.14 20.68 -0.74
C ILE A 128 27.76 21.57 -1.94
N GLY A 129 26.99 22.64 -1.71
CA GLY A 129 26.62 23.64 -2.73
C GLY A 129 25.39 23.27 -3.57
N ILE A 130 24.70 22.17 -3.29
CA ILE A 130 23.51 21.74 -4.04
C ILE A 130 22.25 22.14 -3.27
N ARG A 131 21.49 23.10 -3.79
CA ARG A 131 20.20 23.53 -3.21
C ARG A 131 19.06 22.96 -4.05
N MET A 132 18.04 22.42 -3.39
CA MET A 132 16.81 22.00 -4.06
C MET A 132 15.59 22.58 -3.37
N GLU A 133 14.53 22.76 -4.16
CA GLU A 133 13.24 23.13 -3.62
C GLU A 133 12.62 21.98 -2.82
N PRO A 134 11.84 22.26 -1.75
CA PRO A 134 11.19 21.22 -0.94
C PRO A 134 10.39 20.21 -1.76
N TYR A 135 9.75 20.66 -2.85
CA TYR A 135 9.01 19.81 -3.77
C TYR A 135 9.86 18.67 -4.32
N TRP A 136 11.06 18.97 -4.82
CA TRP A 136 11.95 17.97 -5.40
C TRP A 136 12.54 17.05 -4.34
N ALA A 137 12.83 17.55 -3.14
CA ALA A 137 13.27 16.72 -2.02
C ALA A 137 12.21 15.66 -1.64
N VAL A 138 10.94 16.07 -1.57
CA VAL A 138 9.81 15.16 -1.34
C VAL A 138 9.70 14.15 -2.47
N VAL A 139 9.62 14.62 -3.72
CA VAL A 139 9.39 13.75 -4.90
C VAL A 139 10.52 12.74 -5.05
N ILE A 140 11.79 13.17 -5.02
CA ILE A 140 12.93 12.27 -5.21
C ILE A 140 12.99 11.23 -4.09
N ALA A 141 12.81 11.64 -2.83
CA ALA A 141 12.84 10.70 -1.72
C ALA A 141 11.72 9.65 -1.83
N LEU A 142 10.50 10.08 -2.16
CA LEU A 142 9.37 9.18 -2.36
C LEU A 142 9.58 8.26 -3.57
N VAL A 143 10.14 8.76 -4.68
CA VAL A 143 10.43 7.94 -5.88
C VAL A 143 11.44 6.85 -5.55
N CYS A 144 12.56 7.19 -4.91
CA CYS A 144 13.62 6.24 -4.60
C CYS A 144 13.15 5.15 -3.62
N TYR A 145 12.48 5.56 -2.53
CA TYR A 145 11.96 4.62 -1.54
C TYR A 145 10.85 3.73 -2.12
N ASN A 146 9.78 4.33 -2.65
CA ASN A 146 8.65 3.57 -3.17
C ASN A 146 9.02 2.76 -4.41
N GLY A 147 9.89 3.29 -5.28
CA GLY A 147 10.40 2.57 -6.44
C GLY A 147 11.18 1.32 -6.04
N SER A 148 12.00 1.41 -4.99
CA SER A 148 12.74 0.24 -4.49
C SER A 148 11.80 -0.80 -3.85
N VAL A 149 10.75 -0.36 -3.15
CA VAL A 149 9.70 -1.26 -2.64
C VAL A 149 8.94 -1.92 -3.79
N LEU A 150 8.54 -1.16 -4.81
CA LEU A 150 7.87 -1.66 -6.02
C LEU A 150 8.73 -2.66 -6.78
N ALA A 151 10.05 -2.47 -6.83
CA ALA A 151 10.97 -3.41 -7.45
C ALA A 151 10.91 -4.79 -6.77
N GLU A 152 10.88 -4.82 -5.44
CA GLU A 152 10.72 -6.07 -4.67
C GLU A 152 9.35 -6.71 -4.87
N VAL A 153 8.29 -5.90 -4.93
CA VAL A 153 6.93 -6.38 -5.22
C VAL A 153 6.89 -7.07 -6.58
N ILE A 154 7.48 -6.47 -7.62
CA ILE A 154 7.52 -7.07 -8.96
C ILE A 154 8.36 -8.36 -8.96
N ARG A 155 9.53 -8.37 -8.29
CA ARG A 155 10.38 -9.55 -8.17
C ARG A 155 9.64 -10.70 -7.49
N ALA A 156 9.02 -10.44 -6.33
CA ALA A 156 8.20 -11.42 -5.61
C ALA A 156 7.02 -11.90 -6.46
N GLY A 157 6.43 -11.00 -7.25
CA GLY A 157 5.45 -11.32 -8.29
C GLY A 157 5.93 -12.38 -9.25
N VAL A 158 7.11 -12.19 -9.85
CA VAL A 158 7.70 -13.15 -10.80
C VAL A 158 7.99 -14.49 -10.12
N GLU A 159 8.55 -14.47 -8.92
CA GLU A 159 8.87 -15.69 -8.15
C GLU A 159 7.64 -16.48 -7.69
N SER A 160 6.50 -15.80 -7.51
CA SER A 160 5.23 -16.44 -7.12
C SER A 160 4.54 -17.19 -8.25
N LEU A 161 4.96 -17.01 -9.50
CA LEU A 161 4.31 -17.65 -10.66
C LEU A 161 4.68 -19.15 -10.75
N PRO A 162 3.76 -20.02 -11.21
CA PRO A 162 4.07 -21.43 -11.44
C PRO A 162 5.21 -21.61 -12.43
N ARG A 163 6.18 -22.47 -12.11
CA ARG A 163 7.36 -22.75 -12.95
C ARG A 163 7.00 -23.17 -14.38
N GLY A 164 5.87 -23.87 -14.55
CA GLY A 164 5.34 -24.29 -15.85
C GLY A 164 5.10 -23.14 -16.85
N GLN A 165 4.88 -21.90 -16.39
CA GLN A 165 4.77 -20.74 -17.30
C GLN A 165 6.08 -20.44 -18.01
N ALA A 166 7.21 -20.55 -17.29
CA ALA A 166 8.52 -20.37 -17.88
C ALA A 166 8.89 -21.56 -18.79
N GLU A 167 8.63 -22.78 -18.34
CA GLU A 167 8.89 -24.02 -19.09
C GLU A 167 8.12 -24.06 -20.41
N ALA A 168 6.84 -23.68 -20.43
CA ALA A 168 6.05 -23.58 -21.65
C ALA A 168 6.62 -22.55 -22.64
N GLY A 169 7.09 -21.41 -22.12
CA GLY A 169 7.75 -20.39 -22.94
C GLY A 169 9.04 -20.91 -23.59
N TYR A 170 9.85 -21.67 -22.84
CA TYR A 170 11.04 -22.31 -23.39
C TYR A 170 10.68 -23.40 -24.42
N ALA A 171 9.62 -24.18 -24.19
CA ALA A 171 9.18 -25.24 -25.11
C ALA A 171 8.75 -24.72 -26.49
N ILE A 172 8.23 -23.49 -26.56
CA ILE A 172 7.88 -22.83 -27.84
C ILE A 172 9.03 -22.00 -28.44
N GLY A 173 10.26 -22.19 -27.95
CA GLY A 173 11.46 -21.56 -28.50
C GLY A 173 11.73 -20.13 -28.04
N LEU A 174 11.02 -19.61 -27.03
CA LEU A 174 11.35 -18.29 -26.48
C LEU A 174 12.69 -18.35 -25.73
N ARG A 175 13.58 -17.42 -26.07
CA ARG A 175 14.76 -17.13 -25.24
C ARG A 175 14.31 -16.54 -23.90
N LYS A 176 15.15 -16.63 -22.88
CA LYS A 176 14.83 -16.13 -21.52
C LYS A 176 14.31 -14.69 -21.50
N ALA A 177 14.93 -13.78 -22.25
CA ALA A 177 14.45 -12.40 -22.34
C ALA A 177 13.01 -12.32 -22.90
N GLY A 178 12.68 -13.19 -23.85
CA GLY A 178 11.32 -13.37 -24.37
C GLY A 178 10.37 -13.92 -23.30
N VAL A 179 10.75 -14.99 -22.59
CA VAL A 179 9.96 -15.55 -21.48
C VAL A 179 9.69 -14.49 -20.41
N MET A 180 10.73 -13.76 -19.99
CA MET A 180 10.60 -12.73 -18.96
C MET A 180 9.70 -11.57 -19.42
N ARG A 181 9.93 -11.02 -20.62
CA ARG A 181 9.21 -9.83 -21.12
C ARG A 181 7.78 -10.13 -21.56
N LEU A 182 7.54 -11.26 -22.21
CA LEU A 182 6.26 -11.58 -22.85
C LEU A 182 5.35 -12.41 -21.95
N VAL A 183 5.92 -13.21 -21.04
CA VAL A 183 5.15 -14.16 -20.22
C VAL A 183 5.17 -13.74 -18.75
N LEU A 184 6.34 -13.72 -18.11
CA LEU A 184 6.43 -13.59 -16.65
C LEU A 184 6.13 -12.17 -16.15
N LEU A 185 6.78 -11.13 -16.68
CA LEU A 185 6.59 -9.75 -16.20
C LEU A 185 5.13 -9.27 -16.32
N PRO A 186 4.43 -9.42 -17.46
CA PRO A 186 3.04 -8.99 -17.56
C PRO A 186 2.11 -9.73 -16.59
N GLN A 187 2.36 -11.03 -16.36
CA GLN A 187 1.60 -11.83 -15.40
C GLN A 187 1.89 -11.43 -13.95
N ALA A 188 3.16 -11.24 -13.61
CA ALA A 188 3.60 -10.82 -12.29
C ALA A 188 3.04 -9.44 -11.91
N VAL A 189 3.12 -8.45 -12.82
CA VAL A 189 2.55 -7.12 -12.59
C VAL A 189 1.04 -7.22 -12.34
N ARG A 190 0.31 -8.02 -13.12
CA ARG A 190 -1.14 -8.24 -12.90
C ARG A 190 -1.44 -8.90 -11.56
N ALA A 191 -0.67 -9.92 -11.19
CA ALA A 191 -0.81 -10.62 -9.91
C ALA A 191 -0.53 -9.69 -8.72
N MET A 192 0.41 -8.76 -8.89
CA MET A 192 0.84 -7.81 -7.85
C MET A 192 0.10 -6.47 -7.87
N MET A 193 -0.88 -6.27 -8.78
CA MET A 193 -1.71 -5.06 -8.82
C MET A 193 -2.29 -4.65 -7.45
N PRO A 194 -2.84 -5.56 -6.61
CA PRO A 194 -3.36 -5.16 -5.31
C PRO A 194 -2.29 -4.53 -4.41
N VAL A 195 -1.08 -5.08 -4.45
CA VAL A 195 0.05 -4.61 -3.64
C VAL A 195 0.58 -3.28 -4.19
N ILE A 196 0.69 -3.16 -5.51
CA ILE A 196 1.07 -1.91 -6.20
C ILE A 196 0.10 -0.79 -5.82
N ILE A 197 -1.21 -1.06 -5.83
CA ILE A 197 -2.26 -0.12 -5.46
C ILE A 197 -2.15 0.30 -3.98
N ALA A 198 -1.98 -0.68 -3.08
CA ALA A 198 -1.77 -0.40 -1.68
C ALA A 198 -0.54 0.49 -1.46
N GLN A 199 0.53 0.26 -2.22
CA GLN A 199 1.72 1.10 -2.17
C GLN A 199 1.46 2.52 -2.65
N LEU A 200 0.64 2.74 -3.69
CA LEU A 200 0.28 4.10 -4.11
C LEU A 200 -0.50 4.85 -3.02
N VAL A 201 -1.37 4.17 -2.26
CA VAL A 201 -2.07 4.78 -1.12
C VAL A 201 -1.09 5.15 0.00
N VAL A 202 -0.06 4.32 0.23
CA VAL A 202 1.03 4.66 1.16
C VAL A 202 1.80 5.89 0.66
N THR A 203 2.18 5.94 -0.62
CA THR A 203 2.86 7.09 -1.22
C THR A 203 2.06 8.39 -1.04
N LEU A 204 0.73 8.35 -1.22
CA LEU A 204 -0.14 9.51 -1.00
C LEU A 204 -0.17 9.96 0.46
N LYS A 205 -0.04 9.05 1.43
CA LYS A 205 0.05 9.42 2.85
C LYS A 205 1.44 9.98 3.17
N ASP A 206 2.48 9.41 2.59
CA ASP A 206 3.86 9.80 2.83
C ASP A 206 4.20 11.20 2.26
N THR A 207 3.40 11.76 1.35
CA THR A 207 3.55 13.17 0.95
C THR A 207 3.40 14.12 2.13
N ALA A 208 2.61 13.74 3.14
CA ALA A 208 2.44 14.54 4.36
C ALA A 208 3.78 14.76 5.07
N LEU A 209 4.75 13.85 4.97
CA LEU A 209 6.08 14.00 5.57
C LEU A 209 6.83 15.25 5.06
N GLY A 210 6.47 15.76 3.88
CA GLY A 210 7.02 16.99 3.32
C GLY A 210 6.82 18.22 4.20
N PHE A 211 5.79 18.24 5.06
CA PHE A 211 5.52 19.37 5.97
C PHE A 211 6.73 19.71 6.85
N VAL A 212 7.52 18.69 7.22
CA VAL A 212 8.68 18.85 8.11
C VAL A 212 9.80 19.64 7.42
N ILE A 213 9.96 19.47 6.11
CA ILE A 213 10.93 20.19 5.28
C ILE A 213 10.29 21.39 4.57
N THR A 214 9.23 21.96 5.14
CA THR A 214 8.54 23.17 4.67
C THR A 214 7.88 23.06 3.30
N TYR A 215 7.61 21.85 2.80
CA TYR A 215 6.79 21.69 1.61
C TYR A 215 5.33 22.10 1.91
N PRO A 216 4.71 23.04 1.16
CA PRO A 216 3.39 23.58 1.46
C PRO A 216 2.26 22.63 1.02
N GLU A 217 2.28 21.39 1.54
CA GLU A 217 1.21 20.42 1.37
C GLU A 217 0.10 20.60 2.42
N LEU A 218 -0.90 19.73 2.38
CA LEU A 218 -2.13 19.86 3.14
C LEU A 218 -1.92 19.87 4.67
N LEU A 219 -1.02 19.04 5.21
CA LEU A 219 -0.70 19.01 6.64
C LEU A 219 0.12 20.24 7.08
N PHE A 220 1.00 20.78 6.23
CA PHE A 220 1.68 22.04 6.44
C PHE A 220 0.66 23.17 6.64
N TYR A 221 -0.37 23.21 5.80
CA TYR A 221 -1.43 24.21 5.92
C TYR A 221 -2.28 24.01 7.20
N ALA A 222 -2.57 22.76 7.59
CA ALA A 222 -3.24 22.47 8.86
C ALA A 222 -2.45 23.00 10.06
N LYS A 223 -1.12 22.80 10.07
CA LYS A 223 -0.22 23.32 11.10
C LYS A 223 -0.20 24.85 11.09
N TYR A 224 -0.17 25.47 9.91
CA TYR A 224 -0.17 26.91 9.76
C TYR A 224 -1.44 27.55 10.35
N ILE A 225 -2.64 27.08 9.97
CA ILE A 225 -3.90 27.55 10.57
C ILE A 225 -3.93 27.26 12.06
N GLY A 226 -3.52 26.06 12.45
CA GLY A 226 -3.56 25.60 13.84
C GLY A 226 -2.70 26.44 14.78
N ALA A 227 -1.72 27.17 14.25
CA ALA A 227 -0.87 28.08 15.01
C ALA A 227 -1.41 29.52 15.07
N GLN A 228 -2.54 29.83 14.42
CA GLN A 228 -3.02 31.21 14.30
C GLN A 228 -3.75 31.69 15.57
N PRO A 229 -3.20 32.67 16.33
CA PRO A 229 -3.80 33.10 17.60
C PRO A 229 -5.14 33.84 17.42
N VAL A 230 -5.33 34.52 16.29
CA VAL A 230 -6.55 35.31 15.99
C VAL A 230 -7.82 34.45 16.06
N VAL A 231 -7.72 33.18 15.68
CA VAL A 231 -8.82 32.19 15.72
C VAL A 231 -8.67 31.20 16.88
N GLY A 232 -7.89 31.54 17.92
CA GLY A 232 -7.72 30.70 19.11
C GLY A 232 -6.84 29.45 18.90
N SER A 233 -5.89 29.50 17.96
CA SER A 233 -4.94 28.42 17.64
C SER A 233 -5.62 27.06 17.42
N PRO A 234 -6.46 26.92 16.38
CA PRO A 234 -7.37 25.80 16.18
C PRO A 234 -6.68 24.57 15.57
N ILE A 235 -5.60 24.08 16.18
CA ILE A 235 -4.83 22.93 15.65
C ILE A 235 -5.68 21.66 15.56
N VAL A 236 -6.55 21.41 16.54
CA VAL A 236 -7.42 20.22 16.52
C VAL A 236 -8.48 20.33 15.42
N PRO A 237 -9.28 21.41 15.31
CA PRO A 237 -10.19 21.57 14.17
C PRO A 237 -9.49 21.52 12.81
N ALA A 238 -8.33 22.17 12.66
CA ALA A 238 -7.57 22.15 11.41
C ALA A 238 -7.12 20.75 11.01
N THR A 239 -6.60 19.97 11.95
CA THR A 239 -6.20 18.58 11.69
C THR A 239 -7.39 17.64 11.48
N ILE A 240 -8.55 17.91 12.08
CA ILE A 240 -9.80 17.17 11.78
C ILE A 240 -10.23 17.43 10.33
N VAL A 241 -10.34 18.70 9.92
CA VAL A 241 -10.77 19.06 8.56
C VAL A 241 -9.82 18.50 7.51
N VAL A 242 -8.51 18.76 7.67
CA VAL A 242 -7.49 18.24 6.76
C VAL A 242 -7.41 16.71 6.80
N GLY A 243 -7.57 16.10 7.97
CA GLY A 243 -7.60 14.65 8.13
C GLY A 243 -8.75 14.00 7.36
N ILE A 244 -9.94 14.59 7.39
CA ILE A 244 -11.09 14.15 6.59
C ILE A 244 -10.77 14.24 5.10
N ILE A 245 -10.13 15.32 4.65
CA ILE A 245 -9.72 15.48 3.24
C ILE A 245 -8.70 14.39 2.87
N TYR A 246 -7.66 14.16 3.68
CA TYR A 246 -6.68 13.08 3.45
C TYR A 246 -7.34 11.70 3.38
N ILE A 247 -8.28 11.41 4.28
CA ILE A 247 -9.06 10.16 4.27
C ILE A 247 -9.87 10.06 2.97
N ALA A 248 -10.57 11.12 2.59
CA ALA A 248 -11.35 11.15 1.35
C ALA A 248 -10.47 10.90 0.12
N LEU A 249 -9.30 11.55 0.01
CA LEU A 249 -8.34 11.33 -1.07
C LEU A 249 -7.86 9.88 -1.11
N CYS A 250 -7.51 9.30 0.04
CA CYS A 250 -7.07 7.91 0.14
C CYS A 250 -8.19 6.93 -0.27
N LEU A 251 -9.42 7.18 0.14
CA LEU A 251 -10.59 6.36 -0.21
C LEU A 251 -10.91 6.46 -1.70
N ILE A 252 -10.87 7.67 -2.28
CA ILE A 252 -11.05 7.89 -3.72
C ILE A 252 -9.97 7.15 -4.50
N LEU A 253 -8.70 7.29 -4.13
CA LEU A 253 -7.59 6.59 -4.79
C LEU A 253 -7.77 5.07 -4.69
N SER A 254 -8.09 4.55 -3.50
CA SER A 254 -8.34 3.12 -3.28
C SER A 254 -9.51 2.61 -4.12
N PHE A 255 -10.59 3.40 -4.22
CA PHE A 255 -11.76 3.07 -5.02
C PHE A 255 -11.44 3.02 -6.52
N VAL A 256 -10.81 4.07 -7.05
CA VAL A 256 -10.39 4.15 -8.46
C VAL A 256 -9.46 2.99 -8.80
N ALA A 257 -8.50 2.71 -7.92
CA ALA A 257 -7.53 1.66 -8.11
C ALA A 257 -8.19 0.25 -8.09
N ASN A 258 -9.11 0.00 -7.16
CA ASN A 258 -9.89 -1.25 -7.13
C ASN A 258 -10.75 -1.42 -8.39
N LEU A 259 -11.29 -0.34 -8.94
CA LEU A 259 -12.05 -0.40 -10.20
C LEU A 259 -11.15 -0.79 -11.38
N VAL A 260 -9.93 -0.23 -11.43
CA VAL A 260 -8.92 -0.59 -12.44
C VAL A 260 -8.50 -2.06 -12.29
N GLU A 261 -8.25 -2.52 -11.06
CA GLU A 261 -7.90 -3.91 -10.79
C GLU A 261 -8.98 -4.88 -11.27
N LYS A 262 -10.26 -4.61 -10.95
CA LYS A 262 -11.39 -5.44 -11.38
C LYS A 262 -11.51 -5.53 -12.90
N ARG A 263 -11.23 -4.43 -13.62
CA ARG A 263 -11.20 -4.44 -15.09
C ARG A 263 -10.06 -5.29 -15.64
N LEU A 264 -8.87 -5.21 -15.04
CA LEU A 264 -7.70 -6.00 -15.46
C LEU A 264 -7.84 -7.50 -15.16
N ARG A 265 -8.57 -7.87 -14.09
CA ARG A 265 -8.86 -9.27 -13.74
C ARG A 265 -9.88 -9.95 -14.65
N ARG A 266 -10.72 -9.21 -15.39
CA ARG A 266 -11.74 -9.75 -16.32
C ARG A 266 -11.14 -10.33 -17.62
N SER A 267 -10.06 -11.11 -17.53
CA SER A 267 -9.64 -11.99 -18.63
C SER A 267 -10.27 -13.39 -18.42
N PRO A 268 -11.24 -13.81 -19.25
CA PRO A 268 -12.08 -15.01 -19.01
C PRO A 268 -11.33 -16.35 -18.96
N ARG A 269 -10.05 -16.39 -19.37
CA ARG A 269 -9.30 -17.65 -19.53
C ARG A 269 -8.69 -18.20 -18.24
N ALA A 270 -8.37 -17.37 -17.26
CA ALA A 270 -7.76 -17.83 -16.00
C ALA A 270 -8.76 -18.56 -15.09
N THR A 271 -10.02 -18.11 -15.09
CA THR A 271 -11.10 -18.75 -14.32
C THR A 271 -11.49 -20.11 -14.87
N GLN A 272 -11.41 -20.32 -16.19
CA GLN A 272 -11.71 -21.60 -16.83
C GLN A 272 -10.65 -22.67 -16.54
N VAL A 273 -9.35 -22.31 -16.49
CA VAL A 273 -8.28 -23.26 -16.13
C VAL A 273 -8.36 -23.64 -14.65
N ALA A 274 -8.64 -22.69 -13.76
CA ALA A 274 -8.85 -22.99 -12.33
C ALA A 274 -10.09 -23.88 -12.10
N ALA A 275 -11.18 -23.65 -12.84
CA ALA A 275 -12.38 -24.49 -12.79
C ALA A 275 -12.17 -25.88 -13.40
N ALA A 276 -11.34 -26.02 -14.45
CA ALA A 276 -10.99 -27.31 -15.02
C ALA A 276 -10.05 -28.13 -14.12
N VAL A 277 -9.18 -27.47 -13.35
CA VAL A 277 -8.31 -28.10 -12.34
C VAL A 277 -9.08 -28.46 -11.06
N GLN A 278 -10.18 -27.74 -10.76
CA GLN A 278 -11.08 -28.00 -9.64
C GLN A 278 -12.27 -28.90 -9.99
N ALA A 279 -12.35 -29.43 -11.22
CA ALA A 279 -13.25 -30.54 -11.50
C ALA A 279 -12.92 -31.65 -10.49
N PRO A 280 -13.88 -32.11 -9.67
CA PRO A 280 -13.60 -33.11 -8.66
C PRO A 280 -13.13 -34.37 -9.38
N GLN A 281 -11.82 -34.64 -9.32
CA GLN A 281 -11.34 -36.01 -9.37
C GLN A 281 -12.04 -36.70 -8.21
N GLN A 282 -13.07 -37.48 -8.54
CA GLN A 282 -13.76 -38.34 -7.60
C GLN A 282 -12.68 -39.12 -6.86
N GLY A 283 -12.44 -38.73 -5.61
CA GLY A 283 -11.34 -39.20 -4.79
C GLY A 283 -11.62 -40.59 -4.25
N GLY A 284 -11.78 -41.57 -5.14
CA GLY A 284 -11.48 -42.95 -4.83
C GLY A 284 -9.99 -43.13 -5.02
N THR A 285 -9.27 -43.51 -3.97
CA THR A 285 -7.87 -43.95 -4.15
C THR A 285 -7.89 -45.24 -4.97
N ASP A 286 -6.92 -45.47 -5.85
CA ASP A 286 -6.80 -46.74 -6.61
C ASP A 286 -6.85 -47.97 -5.67
N THR A 287 -6.43 -47.80 -4.42
CA THR A 287 -6.56 -48.76 -3.32
C THR A 287 -8.01 -49.13 -3.00
N GLU A 288 -8.95 -48.18 -2.96
CA GLU A 288 -10.38 -48.46 -2.75
C GLU A 288 -11.00 -49.20 -3.94
N LEU A 289 -10.58 -48.86 -5.16
CA LEU A 289 -11.02 -49.58 -6.38
C LEU A 289 -10.49 -51.02 -6.43
N ILE A 290 -9.23 -51.25 -6.02
CA ILE A 290 -8.62 -52.58 -5.95
C ILE A 290 -9.26 -53.42 -4.83
N VAL A 291 -9.59 -52.82 -3.69
CA VAL A 291 -10.29 -53.50 -2.59
C VAL A 291 -11.73 -53.84 -2.98
N ALA A 292 -12.44 -52.95 -3.67
CA ALA A 292 -13.78 -53.21 -4.18
C ALA A 292 -13.80 -54.33 -5.23
N GLN A 293 -12.78 -54.43 -6.08
CA GLN A 293 -12.66 -55.50 -7.08
C GLN A 293 -12.27 -56.86 -6.47
N ARG A 294 -11.52 -56.89 -5.36
CA ARG A 294 -11.12 -58.13 -4.67
C ARG A 294 -12.19 -58.69 -3.72
N GLY A 295 -13.20 -57.91 -3.35
CA GLY A 295 -14.32 -58.36 -2.52
C GLY A 295 -15.43 -59.10 -3.29
N GLY A 296 -15.33 -59.22 -4.62
CA GLY A 296 -16.38 -59.79 -5.47
C GLY A 296 -16.19 -61.25 -5.89
N SER A 297 -15.13 -61.93 -5.46
CA SER A 297 -14.81 -63.31 -5.87
C SER A 297 -14.81 -64.28 -4.69
N GLY A 298 -15.99 -64.46 -4.10
CA GLY A 298 -16.21 -65.49 -3.10
C GLY A 298 -17.67 -65.67 -2.71
N ILE A 299 -18.48 -66.17 -3.65
CA ILE A 299 -19.45 -67.29 -3.51
C ILE A 299 -19.47 -67.99 -4.88
#